data_AF-A0A8D3BVS1-F1
#
_entry.id   AF-A0A8D3BVS1-F1
#
_cell.length_a   1.000
_cell.length_b   1.000
_cell.length_c   1.000
_cell.angle_alpha   90.00
_cell.angle_beta   90.00
_cell.angle_gamma   90.00
#
_symmetry.space_group_name_H-M   'P 1'
#
loop_
_entity.id
_entity.type
_entity.pdbx_description
1 polymer ?
#
loop_
_entity_poly.entity_id
_entity_poly.type
_entity_poly.pdbx_seq_one_letter_code
_entity_poly.pdbx_strand_id
1 'polypeptide(L)'
;MEMDLSPSRGPSPRAQSSRDDKGGGSPVLRGQVGTCDRSFHLDVSTNRRPILDRDQNVSFLLKELDNLRHINHKLLEQLVQKEEELQRRQVEEELREELTEARGWERPSEVLEEVLVAQKDRDQALMSRLLLANEERDEALLRARQLQQAAESEKLKLDDTDMDVDEVLQCVCDADSVQQIEQFGSLLVQRLRLAQHRRNDITAQEMKAVMEERDGSVAKCKHLEQDLIQEREQRTNKEALLRLQRERDSALDHRQRLEAELQALRANHRNDDMKPAVEHQNRVVLSEVPQDLLYPPSNSRGSLSEPPPLLVQLQQLSKEKESVEAELQRCQEAEREAGERVRRLERLVEVLRKKVGTGSLRAVV
;
A
#
# COMPACT_ATOMS: atom_id res chain seq x y z
N MET A 1 15.79 -6.24 11.43
CA MET A 1 15.28 -6.24 10.03
C MET A 1 14.10 -5.27 9.97
N GLU A 2 14.24 -3.98 10.30
CA GLU A 2 15.25 -3.03 9.80
C GLU A 2 15.29 -3.02 8.27
N MET A 3 14.65 -1.99 7.71
CA MET A 3 15.11 -1.31 6.51
C MET A 3 14.96 0.19 6.76
N ASP A 4 16.03 0.93 6.50
CA ASP A 4 16.22 2.27 7.03
C ASP A 4 15.51 3.37 6.24
N LEU A 5 14.93 4.32 6.99
CA LEU A 5 14.61 5.65 6.49
C LEU A 5 15.72 6.61 6.95
N SER A 6 16.53 7.14 6.03
CA SER A 6 17.39 8.31 6.30
C SER A 6 17.95 8.98 5.03
N PRO A 7 18.40 10.26 5.10
CA PRO A 7 18.31 11.20 3.97
C PRO A 7 19.65 11.94 3.66
N SER A 8 19.55 13.10 2.98
CA SER A 8 20.60 14.14 2.82
C SER A 8 21.63 13.88 1.69
N ARG A 9 22.45 14.83 1.18
CA ARG A 9 22.40 16.32 1.06
C ARG A 9 23.69 16.82 0.37
N GLY A 10 23.61 17.24 -0.91
CA GLY A 10 24.72 17.91 -1.63
C GLY A 10 25.96 17.04 -1.90
N PRO A 11 27.08 17.59 -2.43
CA PRO A 11 27.35 18.99 -2.77
C PRO A 11 27.64 19.24 -4.27
N SER A 12 27.80 20.52 -4.64
CA SER A 12 28.43 20.93 -5.92
C SER A 12 29.96 20.76 -5.86
N PRO A 13 30.63 20.42 -6.98
CA PRO A 13 32.04 20.73 -7.17
C PRO A 13 32.24 21.84 -8.21
N ARG A 14 33.13 22.77 -7.87
CA ARG A 14 33.51 23.97 -8.64
C ARG A 14 34.87 23.74 -9.31
N ALA A 15 35.04 24.28 -10.52
CA ALA A 15 36.30 24.70 -11.15
C ALA A 15 37.42 23.68 -11.39
N GLN A 16 38.01 23.80 -12.59
CA GLN A 16 39.43 24.17 -12.80
C GLN A 16 39.57 24.59 -14.27
N SER A 17 40.08 25.79 -14.61
CA SER A 17 41.49 26.24 -14.61
C SER A 17 41.89 26.46 -16.09
N SER A 18 42.63 27.48 -16.54
CA SER A 18 43.36 28.54 -15.82
C SER A 18 43.92 29.58 -16.81
N ARG A 19 43.98 30.86 -16.38
CA ARG A 19 45.13 31.80 -16.53
C ARG A 19 45.54 32.27 -17.93
N ASP A 20 46.20 33.40 -18.16
CA ASP A 20 46.45 34.70 -17.46
C ASP A 20 46.72 35.72 -18.62
N ASP A 21 46.96 37.04 -18.52
CA ASP A 21 47.40 37.94 -17.44
C ASP A 21 47.07 39.42 -17.83
N LYS A 22 47.11 40.36 -16.87
CA LYS A 22 47.25 41.85 -17.03
C LYS A 22 46.22 42.64 -17.87
N GLY A 23 45.74 43.82 -17.45
CA GLY A 23 46.00 44.58 -16.21
C GLY A 23 45.49 46.03 -16.29
N GLY A 24 45.56 46.77 -15.18
CA GLY A 24 45.13 48.17 -15.06
C GLY A 24 43.67 48.30 -14.57
N GLY A 25 43.36 48.80 -13.36
CA GLY A 25 44.20 49.45 -12.36
C GLY A 25 43.69 50.88 -12.10
N SER A 26 42.90 51.05 -11.04
CA SER A 26 42.47 52.37 -10.58
C SER A 26 43.66 53.20 -10.07
N PRO A 27 43.81 54.48 -10.46
CA PRO A 27 44.64 55.42 -9.75
C PRO A 27 43.77 56.41 -8.97
N VAL A 28 43.69 56.20 -7.66
CA VAL A 28 43.34 57.25 -6.70
C VAL A 28 44.63 58.01 -6.37
N LEU A 29 44.56 59.34 -6.36
CA LEU A 29 45.59 60.31 -5.91
C LEU A 29 46.91 60.40 -6.72
N ARG A 30 47.04 61.51 -7.45
CA ARG A 30 48.18 62.43 -7.26
C ARG A 30 47.71 63.87 -7.50
N GLY A 31 47.83 64.72 -6.48
CA GLY A 31 47.41 66.11 -6.58
C GLY A 31 48.37 66.96 -7.42
N GLN A 32 47.82 67.97 -8.08
CA GLN A 32 48.52 69.22 -8.33
C GLN A 32 47.72 70.37 -7.72
N VAL A 33 48.20 70.83 -6.57
CA VAL A 33 47.83 72.12 -6.00
C VAL A 33 48.38 73.20 -6.94
N GLY A 34 47.52 73.72 -7.80
CA GLY A 34 47.81 74.86 -8.67
C GLY A 34 47.56 76.18 -7.93
N THR A 35 48.27 76.42 -6.82
CA THR A 35 48.29 77.75 -6.17
C THR A 35 49.01 78.75 -7.07
N CYS A 36 48.25 79.40 -7.95
CA CYS A 36 48.66 80.65 -8.58
C CYS A 36 48.35 81.82 -7.64
N ASP A 37 49.07 81.87 -6.53
CA ASP A 37 49.29 83.14 -5.84
C ASP A 37 50.06 84.06 -6.80
N ARG A 38 49.34 84.97 -7.45
CA ARG A 38 49.94 86.09 -8.16
C ARG A 38 49.43 87.39 -7.59
N SER A 39 49.91 87.66 -6.37
CA SER A 39 49.94 89.01 -5.81
C SER A 39 50.66 89.92 -6.80
N PHE A 40 49.90 90.82 -7.43
CA PHE A 40 50.43 92.04 -7.99
C PHE A 40 49.60 93.21 -7.47
N HIS A 41 50.29 94.01 -6.66
CA HIS A 41 50.03 95.41 -6.36
C HIS A 41 48.58 95.89 -6.26
N LEU A 42 48.20 96.21 -5.03
CA LEU A 42 47.43 97.43 -4.79
C LEU A 42 48.14 98.59 -5.50
N ASP A 43 47.52 99.11 -6.56
CA ASP A 43 47.64 100.52 -6.90
C ASP A 43 46.28 101.17 -6.64
N VAL A 44 46.24 101.93 -5.54
CA VAL A 44 45.13 102.83 -5.23
C VAL A 44 45.18 104.00 -6.20
N SER A 45 44.65 103.79 -7.41
CA SER A 45 44.32 104.87 -8.33
C SER A 45 42.89 105.32 -8.06
N THR A 46 42.75 106.22 -7.09
CA THR A 46 41.57 107.09 -6.98
C THR A 46 41.38 107.86 -8.28
N ASN A 47 40.39 107.48 -9.09
CA ASN A 47 39.51 108.47 -9.73
C ASN A 47 38.26 107.85 -10.37
N ARG A 48 37.11 108.47 -10.02
CA ARG A 48 35.91 108.64 -10.86
C ARG A 48 35.34 107.41 -11.58
N ARG A 49 34.27 106.86 -11.01
CA ARG A 49 33.23 106.13 -11.78
C ARG A 49 32.70 107.04 -12.91
N PRO A 50 32.73 106.63 -14.19
CA PRO A 50 31.78 107.12 -15.18
C PRO A 50 30.47 106.35 -15.02
N ILE A 51 29.33 107.04 -15.16
CA ILE A 51 27.99 106.44 -15.02
C ILE A 51 27.55 105.75 -16.34
N LEU A 52 28.50 105.39 -17.20
CA LEU A 52 28.31 104.92 -18.58
C LEU A 52 28.82 103.50 -18.88
N ASP A 53 29.49 102.82 -17.94
CA ASP A 53 30.00 101.44 -18.13
C ASP A 53 29.04 100.33 -17.67
N ARG A 54 27.99 100.68 -16.90
CA ARG A 54 27.04 99.68 -16.38
C ARG A 54 26.22 99.04 -17.49
N ASP A 55 25.70 99.85 -18.41
CA ASP A 55 24.81 99.37 -19.47
C ASP A 55 25.58 98.55 -20.51
N GLN A 56 26.87 98.86 -20.73
CA GLN A 56 27.75 98.03 -21.54
C GLN A 56 27.96 96.65 -20.89
N ASN A 57 28.32 96.60 -19.60
CA ASN A 57 28.46 95.34 -18.86
C ASN A 57 27.16 94.53 -18.83
N VAL A 58 26.00 95.18 -18.64
CA VAL A 58 24.69 94.53 -18.76
C VAL A 58 24.48 93.95 -20.16
N SER A 59 24.86 94.67 -21.23
CA SER A 59 24.75 94.18 -22.60
C SER A 59 25.67 92.99 -22.91
N PHE A 60 26.87 92.94 -22.32
CA PHE A 60 27.77 91.79 -22.44
C PHE A 60 27.22 90.57 -21.70
N LEU A 61 26.76 90.75 -20.45
CA LEU A 61 26.14 89.67 -19.67
C LEU A 61 24.86 89.12 -20.34
N LEU A 62 24.05 89.98 -20.98
CA LEU A 62 22.89 89.52 -21.76
C LEU A 62 23.31 88.69 -22.98
N LYS A 63 24.34 89.11 -23.73
CA LYS A 63 24.88 88.32 -24.86
C LYS A 63 25.48 86.99 -24.40
N GLU A 64 26.20 86.97 -23.29
CA GLU A 64 26.72 85.74 -22.68
C GLU A 64 25.57 84.81 -22.24
N LEU A 65 24.52 85.36 -21.63
CA LEU A 65 23.35 84.61 -21.21
C LEU A 65 22.54 84.06 -22.41
N ASP A 66 22.44 84.80 -23.52
CA ASP A 66 21.82 84.33 -24.76
C ASP A 66 22.70 83.29 -25.49
N ASN A 67 24.02 83.43 -25.45
CA ASN A 67 24.96 82.38 -25.91
C ASN A 67 24.80 81.10 -25.08
N LEU A 68 24.71 81.21 -23.74
CA LEU A 68 24.48 80.08 -22.84
C LEU A 68 23.11 79.43 -23.08
N ARG A 69 22.04 80.21 -23.33
CA ARG A 69 20.73 79.69 -23.74
C ARG A 69 20.83 78.91 -25.06
N HIS A 70 21.53 79.44 -26.05
CA HIS A 70 21.70 78.78 -27.35
C HIS A 70 22.51 77.48 -27.25
N ILE A 71 23.57 77.47 -26.44
CA ILE A 71 24.35 76.26 -26.14
C ILE A 71 23.49 75.24 -25.38
N ASN A 72 22.75 75.67 -24.36
CA ASN A 72 21.86 74.79 -23.59
C ASN A 72 20.76 74.17 -24.47
N HIS A 73 20.13 74.97 -25.35
CA HIS A 73 19.14 74.48 -26.30
C HIS A 73 19.73 73.42 -27.25
N LYS A 74 20.91 73.66 -27.82
CA LYS A 74 21.63 72.67 -28.65
C LYS A 74 21.98 71.40 -27.88
N LEU A 75 22.37 71.50 -26.61
CA LEU A 75 22.64 70.34 -25.76
C LEU A 75 21.37 69.55 -25.45
N LEU A 76 20.22 70.21 -25.26
CA LEU A 76 18.93 69.54 -25.10
C LEU A 76 18.50 68.82 -26.39
N GLU A 77 18.65 69.45 -27.56
CA GLU A 77 18.41 68.82 -28.86
C GLU A 77 19.29 67.58 -29.06
N GLN A 78 20.59 67.68 -28.73
CA GLN A 78 21.52 66.55 -28.81
C GLN A 78 21.18 65.44 -27.80
N LEU A 79 20.71 65.78 -26.60
CA LEU A 79 20.28 64.80 -25.60
C LEU A 79 19.07 64.01 -26.11
N VAL A 80 18.03 64.70 -26.59
CA VAL A 80 16.82 64.06 -27.15
C VAL A 80 17.18 63.18 -28.36
N GLN A 81 18.04 63.66 -29.27
CA GLN A 81 18.52 62.85 -30.39
C GLN A 81 19.26 61.58 -29.93
N LYS A 82 20.07 61.68 -28.87
CA LYS A 82 20.78 60.52 -28.31
C LYS A 82 19.86 59.57 -27.55
N GLU A 83 18.82 60.08 -26.90
CA GLU A 83 17.79 59.28 -26.26
C GLU A 83 16.98 58.49 -27.31
N GLU A 84 16.56 59.12 -28.41
CA GLU A 84 15.94 58.44 -29.55
C GLU A 84 16.86 57.38 -30.19
N GLU A 85 18.15 57.70 -30.38
CA GLU A 85 19.13 56.73 -30.90
C GLU A 85 19.30 55.52 -29.97
N LEU A 86 19.29 55.73 -28.65
CA LEU A 86 19.39 54.64 -27.67
C LEU A 86 18.12 53.78 -27.67
N GLN A 87 16.93 54.39 -27.66
CA GLN A 87 15.66 53.66 -27.74
C GLN A 87 15.55 52.83 -29.03
N ARG A 88 15.97 53.38 -30.18
CA ARG A 88 16.04 52.62 -31.45
C ARG A 88 16.97 51.42 -31.33
N ARG A 89 18.17 51.59 -30.75
CA ARG A 89 19.12 50.48 -30.56
C ARG A 89 18.62 49.41 -29.61
N GLN A 90 17.95 49.79 -28.52
CA GLN A 90 17.35 48.85 -27.58
C GLN A 90 16.32 47.95 -28.28
N VAL A 91 15.38 48.53 -29.02
CA VAL A 91 14.38 47.75 -29.79
C VAL A 91 15.04 46.88 -30.88
N GLU A 92 16.10 47.37 -31.53
CA GLU A 92 16.84 46.54 -32.49
C GLU A 92 17.65 45.41 -31.83
N GLU A 93 18.10 45.57 -30.58
CA GLU A 93 18.80 44.55 -29.80
C GLU A 93 17.80 43.48 -29.31
N GLU A 94 16.68 43.90 -28.72
CA GLU A 94 15.55 43.02 -28.34
C GLU A 94 15.08 42.17 -29.53
N LEU A 95 14.84 42.78 -30.70
CA LEU A 95 14.43 42.05 -31.91
C LEU A 95 15.51 41.07 -32.40
N ARG A 96 16.80 41.37 -32.22
CA ARG A 96 17.90 40.44 -32.56
C ARG A 96 17.92 39.26 -31.60
N GLU A 97 17.71 39.50 -30.31
CA GLU A 97 17.61 38.45 -29.29
C GLU A 97 16.44 37.51 -29.60
N GLU A 98 15.22 38.04 -29.80
CA GLU A 98 14.03 37.25 -30.19
C GLU A 98 14.27 36.41 -31.46
N LEU A 99 14.91 36.98 -32.50
CA LEU A 99 15.25 36.24 -33.72
C LEU A 99 16.29 35.14 -33.48
N THR A 100 17.23 35.32 -32.55
CA THR A 100 18.18 34.26 -32.19
C THR A 100 17.54 33.17 -31.34
N GLU A 101 16.61 33.51 -30.45
CA GLU A 101 15.83 32.54 -29.67
C GLU A 101 14.91 31.71 -30.57
N ALA A 102 14.16 32.35 -31.48
CA ALA A 102 13.31 31.66 -32.45
C ALA A 102 14.10 30.64 -33.28
N ARG A 103 15.28 31.02 -33.79
CA ARG A 103 16.21 30.12 -34.50
C ARG A 103 16.78 29.01 -33.61
N GLY A 104 16.90 29.26 -32.31
CA GLY A 104 17.23 28.23 -31.32
C GLY A 104 16.17 27.14 -31.20
N TRP A 105 14.90 27.49 -31.44
CA TRP A 105 13.75 26.58 -31.37
C TRP A 105 13.39 25.89 -32.70
N GLU A 106 13.86 26.38 -33.86
CA GLU A 106 13.66 25.75 -35.17
C GLU A 106 14.03 24.26 -35.16
N ARG A 107 15.31 23.93 -34.87
CA ARG A 107 15.78 22.52 -34.88
C ARG A 107 15.10 21.62 -33.84
N PRO A 108 14.89 22.03 -32.58
CA PRO A 108 14.07 21.26 -31.65
C PRO A 108 12.65 21.00 -32.13
N SER A 109 12.00 21.97 -32.79
CA SER A 109 10.65 21.82 -33.35
C SER A 109 10.64 20.80 -34.49
N GLU A 110 11.56 20.92 -35.45
CA GLU A 110 11.74 19.98 -36.56
C GLU A 110 11.93 18.54 -36.05
N VAL A 111 12.83 18.33 -35.08
CA VAL A 111 13.09 17.01 -34.50
C VAL A 111 11.87 16.46 -33.75
N LEU A 112 11.08 17.30 -33.06
CA LEU A 112 9.84 16.88 -32.42
C LEU A 112 8.78 16.45 -33.46
N GLU A 113 8.66 17.17 -34.58
CA GLU A 113 7.77 16.81 -35.68
C GLU A 113 8.19 15.49 -36.34
N GLU A 114 9.48 15.30 -36.62
CA GLU A 114 10.02 14.03 -37.15
C GLU A 114 9.73 12.85 -36.21
N VAL A 115 9.96 13.01 -34.91
CA VAL A 115 9.68 11.98 -33.90
C VAL A 115 8.18 11.66 -33.83
N LEU A 116 7.31 12.68 -33.93
CA LEU A 116 5.85 12.49 -33.94
C LEU A 116 5.36 11.78 -35.21
N VAL A 117 5.96 12.02 -36.37
CA VAL A 117 5.66 11.30 -37.61
C VAL A 117 6.16 9.86 -37.52
N ALA A 118 7.43 9.65 -37.16
CA ALA A 118 8.02 8.33 -37.01
C ALA A 118 7.27 7.45 -35.98
N GLN A 119 6.76 8.05 -34.90
CA GLN A 119 5.93 7.36 -33.91
C GLN A 119 4.58 6.90 -34.51
N LYS A 120 3.90 7.74 -35.30
CA LYS A 120 2.65 7.35 -36.00
C LYS A 120 2.90 6.22 -36.98
N ASP A 121 3.97 6.30 -37.77
CA ASP A 121 4.34 5.25 -38.73
C ASP A 121 4.66 3.93 -38.03
N ARG A 122 5.37 4.00 -36.89
CA ARG A 122 5.64 2.84 -36.02
C ARG A 122 4.36 2.20 -35.48
N ASP A 123 3.42 3.01 -35.02
CA ASP A 123 2.15 2.53 -34.45
C ASP A 123 1.25 1.94 -35.55
N GLN A 124 1.23 2.51 -36.76
CA GLN A 124 0.56 1.94 -37.93
C GLN A 124 1.20 0.63 -38.42
N ALA A 125 2.53 0.55 -38.43
CA ALA A 125 3.27 -0.68 -38.76
C ALA A 125 3.02 -1.79 -37.71
N LEU A 126 2.91 -1.43 -36.44
CA LEU A 126 2.56 -2.35 -35.36
C LEU A 126 1.12 -2.86 -35.51
N MET A 127 0.15 -1.97 -35.74
CA MET A 127 -1.25 -2.31 -35.97
C MET A 127 -1.43 -3.25 -37.17
N SER A 128 -0.83 -2.93 -38.32
CA SER A 128 -0.91 -3.78 -39.53
C SER A 128 -0.26 -5.14 -39.32
N ARG A 129 0.87 -5.23 -38.62
CA ARG A 129 1.50 -6.50 -38.26
C ARG A 129 0.65 -7.33 -37.29
N LEU A 130 -0.04 -6.71 -36.34
CA LEU A 130 -0.97 -7.41 -35.44
C LEU A 130 -2.20 -7.94 -36.18
N LEU A 131 -2.71 -7.22 -37.19
CA LEU A 131 -3.82 -7.69 -38.02
C LEU A 131 -3.41 -8.92 -38.84
N LEU A 132 -2.29 -8.84 -39.57
CA LEU A 132 -1.75 -9.96 -40.35
C LEU A 132 -1.48 -11.20 -39.47
N ALA A 133 -0.88 -11.03 -38.29
CA ALA A 133 -0.63 -12.14 -37.37
C ALA A 133 -1.94 -12.78 -36.82
N ASN A 134 -3.03 -12.02 -36.75
CA ASN A 134 -4.35 -12.55 -36.40
C ASN A 134 -5.00 -13.28 -37.58
N GLU A 135 -4.90 -12.73 -38.79
CA GLU A 135 -5.39 -13.37 -40.02
C GLU A 135 -4.67 -14.71 -40.27
N GLU A 136 -3.34 -14.75 -40.18
CA GLU A 136 -2.54 -15.98 -40.27
C GLU A 136 -2.92 -17.01 -39.20
N ARG A 137 -3.14 -16.56 -37.96
CA ARG A 137 -3.61 -17.41 -36.85
C ARG A 137 -5.00 -17.99 -37.13
N ASP A 138 -5.93 -17.18 -37.62
CA ASP A 138 -7.30 -17.62 -37.91
C ASP A 138 -7.35 -18.54 -39.14
N GLU A 139 -6.55 -18.28 -40.19
CA GLU A 139 -6.36 -19.23 -41.29
C GLU A 139 -5.77 -20.57 -40.81
N ALA A 140 -4.75 -20.54 -39.96
CA ALA A 140 -4.14 -21.75 -39.41
C ALA A 140 -5.15 -22.55 -38.56
N LEU A 141 -5.98 -21.88 -37.77
CA LEU A 141 -7.08 -22.52 -37.02
C LEU A 141 -8.16 -23.10 -37.94
N LEU A 142 -8.51 -22.42 -39.04
CA LEU A 142 -9.45 -22.95 -40.03
C LEU A 142 -8.89 -24.19 -40.74
N ARG A 143 -7.63 -24.14 -41.20
CA ARG A 143 -6.94 -25.31 -41.80
C ARG A 143 -6.84 -26.48 -40.83
N ALA A 144 -6.48 -26.22 -39.56
CA ALA A 144 -6.42 -27.24 -38.52
C ALA A 144 -7.79 -27.90 -38.27
N ARG A 145 -8.88 -27.11 -38.18
CA ARG A 145 -10.25 -27.62 -38.04
C ARG A 145 -10.70 -28.46 -39.25
N GLN A 146 -10.36 -28.04 -40.47
CA GLN A 146 -10.68 -28.80 -41.69
C GLN A 146 -9.94 -30.14 -41.72
N LEU A 147 -8.66 -30.16 -41.37
CA LEU A 147 -7.88 -31.41 -41.26
C LEU A 147 -8.40 -32.32 -40.14
N GLN A 148 -8.79 -31.75 -39.01
CA GLN A 148 -9.44 -32.49 -37.92
C GLN A 148 -10.76 -33.12 -38.39
N GLN A 149 -11.63 -32.36 -39.05
CA GLN A 149 -12.90 -32.88 -39.58
C GLN A 149 -12.70 -33.97 -40.65
N ALA A 150 -11.68 -33.84 -41.50
CA ALA A 150 -11.32 -34.88 -42.46
C ALA A 150 -10.87 -36.18 -41.77
N ALA A 151 -9.95 -36.07 -40.80
CA ALA A 151 -9.48 -37.22 -40.02
C ALA A 151 -10.60 -37.85 -39.17
N GLU A 152 -11.49 -37.06 -38.58
CA GLU A 152 -12.69 -37.53 -37.89
C GLU A 152 -13.65 -38.25 -38.85
N SER A 153 -13.83 -37.76 -40.09
CA SER A 153 -14.67 -38.41 -41.11
C SER A 153 -14.10 -39.73 -41.63
N GLU A 154 -12.78 -39.88 -41.68
CA GLU A 154 -12.11 -41.15 -41.98
C GLU A 154 -12.22 -42.13 -40.81
N LYS A 155 -12.07 -41.62 -39.59
CA LYS A 155 -12.18 -42.38 -38.35
C LYS A 155 -13.59 -42.92 -38.10
N LEU A 156 -14.63 -42.12 -38.33
CA LEU A 156 -16.03 -42.51 -38.15
C LEU A 156 -16.42 -43.71 -39.03
N LYS A 157 -15.91 -43.80 -40.27
CA LYS A 157 -16.14 -44.95 -41.17
C LYS A 157 -15.65 -46.29 -40.61
N LEU A 158 -14.72 -46.27 -39.65
CA LEU A 158 -14.21 -47.45 -38.96
C LEU A 158 -14.90 -47.65 -37.60
N ASP A 159 -15.21 -46.57 -36.86
CA ASP A 159 -16.00 -46.63 -35.62
C ASP A 159 -17.45 -47.10 -35.85
N ASP A 160 -18.06 -46.84 -37.02
CA ASP A 160 -19.40 -47.33 -37.41
C ASP A 160 -19.47 -48.87 -37.55
N THR A 161 -18.34 -49.58 -37.44
CA THR A 161 -18.35 -51.05 -37.33
C THR A 161 -18.57 -51.46 -35.87
N ASP A 162 -19.79 -51.91 -35.59
CA ASP A 162 -20.31 -52.35 -34.28
C ASP A 162 -19.68 -53.66 -33.75
N MET A 163 -18.47 -53.99 -34.22
CA MET A 163 -17.68 -55.14 -33.77
C MET A 163 -17.30 -54.97 -32.29
N ASP A 164 -16.90 -56.04 -31.60
CA ASP A 164 -16.29 -55.95 -30.27
C ASP A 164 -14.73 -55.95 -30.30
N VAL A 165 -14.07 -55.87 -29.14
CA VAL A 165 -12.59 -55.81 -29.09
C VAL A 165 -11.94 -57.15 -29.47
N ASP A 166 -12.62 -58.26 -29.17
CA ASP A 166 -12.13 -59.60 -29.43
C ASP A 166 -12.34 -59.97 -30.91
N GLU A 167 -13.43 -59.53 -31.53
CA GLU A 167 -13.68 -59.60 -32.98
C GLU A 167 -12.65 -58.79 -33.78
N VAL A 168 -12.32 -57.56 -33.35
CA VAL A 168 -11.28 -56.76 -34.02
C VAL A 168 -9.90 -57.40 -33.85
N LEU A 169 -9.60 -57.98 -32.67
CA LEU A 169 -8.38 -58.77 -32.46
C LEU A 169 -8.32 -59.99 -33.37
N GLN A 170 -9.43 -60.72 -33.51
CA GLN A 170 -9.52 -61.88 -34.39
C GLN A 170 -9.30 -61.47 -35.85
N CYS A 171 -9.89 -60.35 -36.31
CA CYS A 171 -9.65 -59.82 -37.65
C CYS A 171 -8.21 -59.32 -37.88
N VAL A 172 -7.46 -58.90 -36.84
CA VAL A 172 -6.02 -58.64 -36.95
C VAL A 172 -5.23 -59.95 -37.11
N CYS A 173 -5.62 -61.01 -36.39
CA CYS A 173 -4.98 -62.32 -36.46
C CYS A 173 -5.22 -63.03 -37.81
N ASP A 174 -6.42 -62.88 -38.38
CA ASP A 174 -6.85 -63.51 -39.63
C ASP A 174 -6.54 -62.64 -40.88
N ALA A 175 -5.80 -61.54 -40.74
CA ALA A 175 -5.51 -60.61 -41.83
C ALA A 175 -4.38 -61.11 -42.75
N ASP A 176 -4.72 -61.46 -43.99
CA ASP A 176 -3.78 -61.91 -45.04
C ASP A 176 -2.93 -60.77 -45.65
N SER A 177 -3.11 -59.51 -45.23
CA SER A 177 -2.42 -58.35 -45.80
C SER A 177 -2.04 -57.28 -44.79
N VAL A 178 -0.90 -56.63 -45.03
CA VAL A 178 -0.39 -55.53 -44.19
C VAL A 178 -1.42 -54.39 -44.07
N GLN A 179 -2.15 -54.08 -45.14
CA GLN A 179 -3.17 -53.03 -45.15
C GLN A 179 -4.35 -53.36 -44.22
N GLN A 180 -4.78 -54.63 -44.15
CA GLN A 180 -5.81 -55.06 -43.19
C GLN A 180 -5.29 -55.03 -41.75
N ILE A 181 -4.05 -55.46 -41.52
CA ILE A 181 -3.39 -55.37 -40.20
C ILE A 181 -3.31 -53.91 -39.73
N GLU A 182 -2.96 -52.97 -40.62
CA GLU A 182 -2.95 -51.54 -40.32
C GLU A 182 -4.36 -51.00 -40.02
N GLN A 183 -5.37 -51.38 -40.81
CA GLN A 183 -6.77 -50.95 -40.62
C GLN A 183 -7.34 -51.46 -39.28
N PHE A 184 -7.37 -52.78 -39.07
CA PHE A 184 -7.92 -53.36 -37.84
C PHE A 184 -7.04 -53.05 -36.61
N GLY A 185 -5.72 -52.97 -36.79
CA GLY A 185 -4.80 -52.54 -35.74
C GLY A 185 -5.02 -51.09 -35.30
N SER A 186 -5.33 -50.18 -36.25
CA SER A 186 -5.68 -48.79 -35.92
C SER A 186 -6.99 -48.70 -35.13
N LEU A 187 -8.01 -49.46 -35.53
CA LEU A 187 -9.30 -49.59 -34.84
C LEU A 187 -9.13 -50.15 -33.42
N LEU A 188 -8.28 -51.17 -33.24
CA LEU A 188 -7.95 -51.73 -31.93
C LEU A 188 -7.29 -50.71 -31.00
N VAL A 189 -6.25 -50.02 -31.48
CA VAL A 189 -5.54 -48.97 -30.73
C VAL A 189 -6.49 -47.82 -30.36
N GLN A 190 -7.41 -47.47 -31.25
CA GLN A 190 -8.44 -46.46 -31.05
C GLN A 190 -9.44 -46.85 -29.94
N ARG A 191 -9.97 -48.07 -29.98
CA ARG A 191 -10.86 -48.61 -28.94
C ARG A 191 -10.18 -48.66 -27.57
N LEU A 192 -8.92 -49.07 -27.53
CA LEU A 192 -8.11 -49.08 -26.30
C LEU A 192 -7.86 -47.66 -25.76
N ARG A 193 -7.61 -46.67 -26.63
CA ARG A 193 -7.51 -45.24 -26.23
C ARG A 193 -8.84 -44.70 -25.70
N LEU A 194 -9.97 -45.03 -26.33
CA LEU A 194 -11.30 -44.64 -25.86
C LEU A 194 -11.63 -45.25 -24.48
N ALA A 195 -11.32 -46.53 -24.27
CA ALA A 195 -11.47 -47.20 -22.98
C ALA A 195 -10.59 -46.56 -21.89
N GLN A 196 -9.34 -46.23 -22.22
CA GLN A 196 -8.44 -45.49 -21.32
C GLN A 196 -8.96 -44.09 -20.98
N HIS A 197 -9.43 -43.34 -21.98
CA HIS A 197 -9.99 -42.00 -21.79
C HIS A 197 -11.23 -42.05 -20.89
N ARG A 198 -12.19 -42.94 -21.19
CA ARG A 198 -13.40 -43.13 -20.38
C ARG A 198 -13.07 -43.48 -18.93
N ARG A 199 -12.07 -44.36 -18.70
CA ARG A 199 -11.61 -44.67 -17.33
C ARG A 199 -11.05 -43.43 -16.63
N ASN A 200 -10.21 -42.66 -17.31
CA ASN A 200 -9.64 -41.43 -16.75
C ASN A 200 -10.73 -40.38 -16.45
N ASP A 201 -11.76 -40.27 -17.30
CA ASP A 201 -12.89 -39.34 -17.11
C ASP A 201 -13.75 -39.74 -15.92
N ILE A 202 -14.04 -41.04 -15.75
CA ILE A 202 -14.71 -41.57 -14.57
C ILE A 202 -13.91 -41.21 -13.31
N THR A 203 -12.61 -41.51 -13.27
CA THR A 203 -11.75 -41.16 -12.13
C THR A 203 -11.69 -39.64 -11.86
N ALA A 204 -11.73 -38.80 -12.91
CA ALA A 204 -11.78 -37.35 -12.76
C ALA A 204 -13.13 -36.87 -12.19
N GLN A 205 -14.25 -37.47 -12.60
CA GLN A 205 -15.58 -37.19 -12.07
C GLN A 205 -15.71 -37.66 -10.61
N GLU A 206 -15.21 -38.85 -10.28
CA GLU A 206 -15.14 -39.37 -8.91
C GLU A 206 -14.32 -38.46 -8.00
N MET A 207 -13.11 -38.08 -8.44
CA MET A 207 -12.25 -37.15 -7.69
C MET A 207 -12.93 -35.78 -7.49
N LYS A 208 -13.63 -35.28 -8.51
CA LYS A 208 -14.39 -34.03 -8.41
C LYS A 208 -15.53 -34.14 -7.40
N ALA A 209 -16.33 -35.20 -7.44
CA ALA A 209 -17.41 -35.44 -6.47
C ALA A 209 -16.89 -35.53 -5.03
N VAL A 210 -15.77 -36.24 -4.81
CA VAL A 210 -15.11 -36.34 -3.50
C VAL A 210 -14.61 -34.98 -3.00
N MET A 211 -14.06 -34.14 -3.89
CA MET A 211 -13.65 -32.77 -3.52
C MET A 211 -14.85 -31.88 -3.18
N GLU A 212 -15.95 -31.96 -3.94
CA GLU A 212 -17.18 -31.21 -3.69
C GLU A 212 -17.86 -31.63 -2.37
N GLU A 213 -17.89 -32.92 -2.06
CA GLU A 213 -18.38 -33.44 -0.78
C GLU A 213 -17.51 -32.97 0.41
N ARG A 214 -16.18 -33.06 0.26
CA ARG A 214 -15.22 -32.55 1.26
C ARG A 214 -15.42 -31.06 1.51
N ASP A 215 -15.48 -30.25 0.45
CA ASP A 215 -15.55 -28.79 0.56
C ASP A 215 -16.90 -28.33 1.09
N GLY A 216 -18.00 -29.00 0.69
CA GLY A 216 -19.32 -28.81 1.29
C GLY A 216 -19.36 -29.20 2.78
N SER A 217 -18.63 -30.24 3.19
CA SER A 217 -18.51 -30.64 4.59
C SER A 217 -17.69 -29.65 5.41
N VAL A 218 -16.55 -29.18 4.89
CA VAL A 218 -15.73 -28.13 5.50
C VAL A 218 -16.50 -26.81 5.63
N ALA A 219 -17.32 -26.45 4.63
CA ALA A 219 -18.19 -25.27 4.69
C ALA A 219 -19.24 -25.40 5.81
N LYS A 220 -19.90 -26.57 5.94
CA LYS A 220 -20.83 -26.86 7.04
C LYS A 220 -20.15 -26.77 8.41
N CYS A 221 -18.95 -27.36 8.57
CA CYS A 221 -18.19 -27.26 9.82
C CYS A 221 -17.87 -25.80 10.18
N LYS A 222 -17.36 -25.00 9.24
CA LYS A 222 -17.07 -23.57 9.46
C LYS A 222 -18.31 -22.76 9.83
N HIS A 223 -19.47 -23.06 9.24
CA HIS A 223 -20.73 -22.38 9.58
C HIS A 223 -21.17 -22.73 11.01
N LEU A 224 -21.14 -24.01 11.38
CA LEU A 224 -21.46 -24.47 12.74
C LEU A 224 -20.49 -23.94 13.80
N GLU A 225 -19.21 -23.76 13.46
CA GLU A 225 -18.22 -23.11 14.32
C GLU A 225 -18.56 -21.62 14.55
N GLN A 226 -18.94 -20.89 13.50
CA GLN A 226 -19.38 -19.49 13.59
C GLN A 226 -20.65 -19.35 14.41
N ASP A 227 -21.64 -20.22 14.21
CA ASP A 227 -22.89 -20.22 14.98
C ASP A 227 -22.62 -20.53 16.46
N LEU A 228 -21.71 -21.46 16.76
CA LEU A 228 -21.27 -21.74 18.13
C LEU A 228 -20.58 -20.56 18.80
N ILE A 229 -19.77 -19.78 18.07
CA ILE A 229 -19.13 -18.57 18.58
C ILE A 229 -20.20 -17.51 18.87
N GLN A 230 -21.11 -17.24 17.93
CA GLN A 230 -22.21 -16.30 18.12
C GLN A 230 -23.12 -16.68 19.30
N GLU A 231 -23.44 -17.96 19.46
CA GLU A 231 -24.22 -18.46 20.60
C GLU A 231 -23.49 -18.28 21.93
N ARG A 232 -22.16 -18.47 21.97
CA ARG A 232 -21.34 -18.20 23.16
C ARG A 232 -21.34 -16.71 23.50
N GLU A 233 -21.12 -15.84 22.51
CA GLU A 233 -21.14 -14.38 22.68
C GLU A 233 -22.52 -13.88 23.13
N GLN A 234 -23.60 -14.40 22.55
CA GLN A 234 -24.95 -14.10 23.01
C GLN A 234 -25.19 -14.51 24.46
N ARG A 235 -24.69 -15.68 24.89
CA ARG A 235 -24.81 -16.13 26.29
C ARG A 235 -24.02 -15.23 27.24
N THR A 236 -22.76 -14.91 26.91
CA THR A 236 -21.96 -13.98 27.72
C THR A 236 -22.59 -12.59 27.81
N ASN A 237 -23.19 -12.10 26.71
CA ASN A 237 -23.88 -10.81 26.69
C ASN A 237 -25.17 -10.84 27.53
N LYS A 238 -25.98 -11.91 27.43
CA LYS A 238 -27.17 -12.12 28.28
C LYS A 238 -26.78 -12.19 29.77
N GLU A 239 -25.71 -12.91 30.11
CA GLU A 239 -25.19 -12.97 31.48
C GLU A 239 -24.69 -11.61 32.00
N ALA A 240 -23.97 -10.84 31.17
CA ALA A 240 -23.50 -9.51 31.52
C ALA A 240 -24.67 -8.53 31.77
N LEU A 241 -25.70 -8.54 30.92
CA LEU A 241 -26.92 -7.74 31.12
C LEU A 241 -27.62 -8.11 32.43
N LEU A 242 -27.72 -9.40 32.76
CA LEU A 242 -28.29 -9.85 34.04
C LEU A 242 -27.42 -9.49 35.25
N ARG A 243 -26.11 -9.31 35.11
CA ARG A 243 -25.24 -8.78 36.18
C ARG A 243 -25.48 -7.28 36.38
N LEU A 244 -25.42 -6.50 35.31
CA LEU A 244 -25.70 -5.06 35.32
C LEU A 244 -27.09 -4.72 35.86
N GLN A 245 -28.10 -5.54 35.57
CA GLN A 245 -29.44 -5.36 36.15
C GLN A 245 -29.44 -5.55 37.67
N ARG A 246 -28.79 -6.60 38.19
CA ARG A 246 -28.68 -6.83 39.65
C ARG A 246 -27.92 -5.72 40.35
N GLU A 247 -26.85 -5.22 39.73
CA GLU A 247 -26.05 -4.09 40.23
C GLU A 247 -26.88 -2.80 40.27
N ARG A 248 -27.62 -2.50 39.19
CA ARG A 248 -28.57 -1.37 39.14
C ARG A 248 -29.62 -1.47 40.24
N ASP A 249 -30.26 -2.63 40.39
CA ASP A 249 -31.33 -2.82 41.37
C ASP A 249 -30.80 -2.69 42.81
N SER A 250 -29.60 -3.24 43.08
CA SER A 250 -28.89 -3.06 44.35
C SER A 250 -28.52 -1.57 44.63
N ALA A 251 -28.11 -0.83 43.61
CA ALA A 251 -27.81 0.60 43.73
C ALA A 251 -29.08 1.46 43.94
N LEU A 252 -30.21 1.08 43.32
CA LEU A 252 -31.51 1.71 43.55
C LEU A 252 -32.01 1.47 44.97
N ASP A 253 -31.90 0.24 45.48
CA ASP A 253 -32.20 -0.10 46.88
C ASP A 253 -31.33 0.72 47.85
N HIS A 254 -30.03 0.84 47.57
CA HIS A 254 -29.13 1.64 48.40
C HIS A 254 -29.50 3.13 48.38
N ARG A 255 -29.83 3.69 47.21
CA ARG A 255 -30.34 5.07 47.09
C ARG A 255 -31.64 5.26 47.87
N GLN A 256 -32.59 4.32 47.80
CA GLN A 256 -33.84 4.41 48.56
C GLN A 256 -33.60 4.37 50.07
N ARG A 257 -32.66 3.55 50.56
CA ARG A 257 -32.26 3.52 51.98
C ARG A 257 -31.66 4.86 52.41
N LEU A 258 -30.73 5.41 51.64
CA LEU A 258 -30.15 6.73 51.89
C LEU A 258 -31.20 7.86 51.84
N GLU A 259 -32.17 7.79 50.94
CA GLU A 259 -33.28 8.76 50.88
C GLU A 259 -34.21 8.65 52.09
N ALA A 260 -34.50 7.45 52.58
CA ALA A 260 -35.25 7.22 53.81
C ALA A 260 -34.48 7.70 55.05
N GLU A 261 -33.16 7.44 55.13
CA GLU A 261 -32.28 7.95 56.18
C GLU A 261 -32.24 9.49 56.17
N LEU A 262 -32.08 10.12 55.00
CA LEU A 262 -32.12 11.58 54.86
C LEU A 262 -33.48 12.17 55.24
N GLN A 263 -34.59 11.50 54.92
CA GLN A 263 -35.93 11.93 55.34
C GLN A 263 -36.13 11.79 56.85
N ALA A 264 -35.66 10.69 57.45
CA ALA A 264 -35.69 10.50 58.90
C ALA A 264 -34.82 11.54 59.63
N LEU A 265 -33.61 11.81 59.13
CA LEU A 265 -32.75 12.87 59.64
C LEU A 265 -33.41 14.26 59.54
N ARG A 266 -34.05 14.59 58.41
CA ARG A 266 -34.81 15.85 58.26
C ARG A 266 -36.00 15.94 59.19
N ALA A 267 -36.73 14.83 59.41
CA ALA A 267 -37.83 14.78 60.36
C ALA A 267 -37.34 14.96 61.81
N ASN A 268 -36.22 14.35 62.16
CA ASN A 268 -35.56 14.55 63.46
C ASN A 268 -35.12 15.99 63.64
N HIS A 269 -34.39 16.59 62.69
CA HIS A 269 -34.01 18.01 62.76
C HIS A 269 -35.21 18.94 62.88
N ARG A 270 -36.33 18.66 62.19
CA ARG A 270 -37.58 19.43 62.34
C ARG A 270 -38.25 19.27 63.72
N ASN A 271 -37.99 18.17 64.42
CA ASN A 271 -38.43 17.94 65.79
C ASN A 271 -37.43 18.53 66.81
N ASP A 272 -36.15 18.60 66.46
CA ASP A 272 -35.07 19.19 67.26
C ASP A 272 -35.07 20.72 67.19
N ASP A 273 -35.48 21.33 66.06
CA ASP A 273 -35.85 22.75 65.97
C ASP A 273 -36.99 23.15 66.94
N MET A 274 -37.70 22.16 67.50
CA MET A 274 -38.74 22.34 68.53
C MET A 274 -38.27 21.96 69.95
N LYS A 275 -36.97 21.71 70.18
CA LYS A 275 -36.40 21.45 71.52
C LYS A 275 -35.03 22.14 71.73
N PRO A 276 -34.81 22.80 72.88
CA PRO A 276 -33.56 23.52 73.11
C PRO A 276 -32.36 22.58 73.27
N ALA A 277 -31.19 23.07 72.86
CA ALA A 277 -29.94 22.33 72.79
C ALA A 277 -29.49 21.73 74.13
N VAL A 278 -29.23 20.41 74.15
CA VAL A 278 -28.32 19.73 75.09
C VAL A 278 -27.56 18.61 74.35
N GLU A 279 -26.53 19.02 73.64
CA GLU A 279 -25.13 18.61 73.86
C GLU A 279 -24.77 17.25 74.52
N HIS A 280 -23.63 16.72 74.06
CA HIS A 280 -22.76 15.69 74.68
C HIS A 280 -23.18 14.20 74.58
N GLN A 281 -22.52 13.38 73.75
CA GLN A 281 -21.13 12.84 73.88
C GLN A 281 -21.03 11.62 74.80
N ASN A 282 -21.10 10.41 74.23
CA ASN A 282 -20.42 9.19 74.71
C ASN A 282 -20.32 8.20 73.51
N ARG A 283 -19.17 7.75 72.97
CA ARG A 283 -17.81 7.42 73.45
C ARG A 283 -17.60 5.91 73.67
N VAL A 284 -16.73 5.33 72.82
CA VAL A 284 -15.86 4.14 73.04
C VAL A 284 -16.55 2.75 72.97
N VAL A 285 -16.32 1.94 71.92
CA VAL A 285 -15.16 1.05 71.59
C VAL A 285 -15.24 -0.32 72.28
N LEU A 286 -15.00 -1.39 71.51
CA LEU A 286 -14.22 -2.63 71.75
C LEU A 286 -14.76 -3.70 70.76
N SER A 287 -14.00 -4.28 69.83
CA SER A 287 -12.74 -5.03 69.88
C SER A 287 -12.96 -6.55 70.05
N GLU A 288 -12.43 -7.27 69.06
CA GLU A 288 -11.90 -8.65 69.07
C GLU A 288 -12.83 -9.87 69.22
N VAL A 289 -12.50 -10.85 68.38
CA VAL A 289 -12.99 -12.24 68.35
C VAL A 289 -12.02 -13.10 69.17
N PRO A 290 -12.52 -14.14 69.86
CA PRO A 290 -11.82 -15.42 69.79
C PRO A 290 -12.74 -16.61 69.48
N GLN A 291 -12.16 -17.60 68.80
CA GLN A 291 -12.65 -18.98 68.76
C GLN A 291 -12.40 -19.63 70.14
N ASP A 292 -13.23 -20.57 70.61
CA ASP A 292 -12.94 -22.03 70.51
C ASP A 292 -13.89 -22.95 71.34
N LEU A 293 -13.92 -24.23 70.94
CA LEU A 293 -14.05 -25.46 71.78
C LEU A 293 -15.38 -26.00 72.43
N LEU A 294 -15.57 -27.33 72.23
CA LEU A 294 -16.04 -28.41 73.15
C LEU A 294 -17.54 -28.82 73.38
N TYR A 295 -17.95 -29.89 72.67
CA TYR A 295 -18.56 -31.17 73.17
C TYR A 295 -20.01 -31.16 73.81
N PRO A 296 -20.70 -32.34 74.03
CA PRO A 296 -22.10 -32.54 73.58
C PRO A 296 -23.08 -33.00 74.71
N PRO A 297 -24.31 -33.45 74.38
CA PRO A 297 -24.60 -34.88 74.61
C PRO A 297 -25.60 -35.60 73.66
N SER A 298 -25.29 -36.86 73.39
CA SER A 298 -26.15 -38.07 73.47
C SER A 298 -27.51 -38.22 72.76
N ASN A 299 -27.59 -39.31 71.97
CA ASN A 299 -28.75 -40.22 71.76
C ASN A 299 -29.96 -39.70 70.92
N SER A 300 -30.54 -40.46 69.98
CA SER A 300 -30.30 -41.85 69.54
C SER A 300 -31.07 -42.20 68.24
N ARG A 301 -30.76 -43.37 67.65
CA ARG A 301 -31.55 -44.16 66.67
C ARG A 301 -31.67 -43.62 65.23
N GLY A 302 -31.12 -44.37 64.26
CA GLY A 302 -31.43 -44.22 62.82
C GLY A 302 -30.49 -45.01 61.91
N SER A 303 -31.01 -46.09 61.31
CA SER A 303 -30.58 -46.79 60.08
C SER A 303 -29.13 -46.71 59.56
N LEU A 304 -28.53 -47.90 59.49
CA LEU A 304 -27.68 -48.43 58.41
C LEU A 304 -27.64 -47.66 57.07
N SER A 305 -26.42 -47.50 56.54
CA SER A 305 -26.06 -47.61 55.12
C SER A 305 -26.56 -46.55 54.11
N GLU A 306 -25.96 -45.36 54.16
CA GLU A 306 -25.60 -44.62 52.95
C GLU A 306 -24.10 -44.28 52.98
N PRO A 307 -23.31 -44.54 51.92
CA PRO A 307 -22.06 -43.82 51.74
C PRO A 307 -22.41 -42.34 51.48
N PRO A 308 -21.73 -41.37 52.10
CA PRO A 308 -22.08 -39.96 51.90
C PRO A 308 -21.96 -39.62 50.40
N PRO A 309 -22.88 -38.81 49.83
CA PRO A 309 -22.95 -38.55 48.38
C PRO A 309 -21.64 -38.00 47.80
N LEU A 310 -20.85 -37.31 48.63
CA LEU A 310 -19.50 -36.82 48.31
C LEU A 310 -18.49 -37.94 48.01
N LEU A 311 -18.59 -39.11 48.64
CA LEU A 311 -17.69 -40.26 48.37
C LEU A 311 -18.00 -40.87 46.99
N VAL A 312 -19.29 -40.97 46.65
CA VAL A 312 -19.74 -41.44 45.33
C VAL A 312 -19.33 -40.44 44.25
N GLN A 313 -19.48 -39.14 44.49
CA GLN A 313 -19.00 -38.09 43.60
C GLN A 313 -17.48 -38.12 43.43
N LEU A 314 -16.70 -38.30 44.50
CA LEU A 314 -15.23 -38.44 44.40
C LEU A 314 -14.82 -39.67 43.60
N GLN A 315 -15.49 -40.81 43.78
CA GLN A 315 -15.21 -42.03 43.01
C GLN A 315 -15.63 -41.90 41.54
N GLN A 316 -16.68 -41.14 41.26
CA GLN A 316 -17.10 -40.84 39.89
C GLN A 316 -16.10 -39.90 39.20
N LEU A 317 -15.71 -38.81 39.87
CA LEU A 317 -14.70 -37.87 39.38
C LEU A 317 -13.33 -38.53 39.21
N SER A 318 -12.95 -39.51 40.03
CA SER A 318 -11.70 -40.25 39.85
C SER A 318 -11.72 -41.11 38.58
N LYS A 319 -12.84 -41.80 38.29
CA LYS A 319 -13.02 -42.57 37.05
C LYS A 319 -13.07 -41.67 35.81
N GLU A 320 -13.74 -40.51 35.91
CA GLU A 320 -13.79 -39.52 34.84
C GLU A 320 -12.39 -38.95 34.57
N LYS A 321 -11.62 -38.65 35.61
CA LYS A 321 -10.21 -38.25 35.50
C LYS A 321 -9.38 -39.34 34.80
N GLU A 322 -9.46 -40.60 35.25
CA GLU A 322 -8.76 -41.73 34.63
C GLU A 322 -9.14 -41.92 33.16
N SER A 323 -10.42 -41.75 32.81
CA SER A 323 -10.92 -41.81 31.42
C SER A 323 -10.33 -40.69 30.56
N VAL A 324 -10.34 -39.45 31.07
CA VAL A 324 -9.78 -38.28 30.37
C VAL A 324 -8.26 -38.39 30.25
N GLU A 325 -7.56 -38.93 31.24
CA GLU A 325 -6.12 -39.20 31.15
C GLU A 325 -5.80 -40.27 30.09
N ALA A 326 -6.60 -41.33 30.00
CA ALA A 326 -6.45 -42.35 28.95
C ALA A 326 -6.79 -41.82 27.55
N GLU A 327 -7.80 -40.96 27.41
CA GLU A 327 -8.12 -40.27 26.15
C GLU A 327 -7.01 -39.29 25.74
N LEU A 328 -6.46 -38.53 26.69
CA LEU A 328 -5.33 -37.64 26.44
C LEU A 328 -4.09 -38.42 25.95
N GLN A 329 -3.80 -39.58 26.53
CA GLN A 329 -2.70 -40.45 26.07
C GLN A 329 -2.91 -40.91 24.61
N ARG A 330 -4.12 -41.38 24.27
CA ARG A 330 -4.47 -41.76 22.88
C ARG A 330 -4.34 -40.58 21.92
N CYS A 331 -4.77 -39.38 22.32
CA CYS A 331 -4.62 -38.17 21.51
C CYS A 331 -3.14 -37.80 21.29
N GLN A 332 -2.29 -37.92 22.31
CA GLN A 332 -0.84 -37.69 22.17
C GLN A 332 -0.16 -38.72 21.27
N GLU A 333 -0.59 -39.99 21.31
CA GLU A 333 -0.08 -41.03 20.41
C GLU A 333 -0.51 -40.77 18.96
N ALA A 334 -1.78 -40.42 18.74
CA ALA A 334 -2.29 -40.03 17.42
C ALA A 334 -1.59 -38.77 16.87
N GLU A 335 -1.26 -37.80 17.72
CA GLU A 335 -0.47 -36.61 17.35
C GLU A 335 0.95 -36.99 16.93
N ARG A 336 1.63 -37.88 17.67
CA ARG A 336 2.97 -38.40 17.31
C ARG A 336 2.94 -39.13 15.97
N GLU A 337 1.96 -40.00 15.74
CA GLU A 337 1.78 -40.69 14.45
C GLU A 337 1.51 -39.71 13.30
N ALA A 338 0.67 -38.70 13.52
CA ALA A 338 0.41 -37.66 12.53
C ALA A 338 1.68 -36.87 12.19
N GLY A 339 2.47 -36.49 13.21
CA GLY A 339 3.77 -35.86 13.03
C GLY A 339 4.77 -36.71 12.26
N GLU A 340 4.78 -38.04 12.47
CA GLU A 340 5.58 -38.95 11.66
C GLU A 340 5.10 -39.03 10.21
N ARG A 341 3.78 -39.10 9.97
CA ARG A 341 3.19 -39.10 8.62
C ARG A 341 3.58 -37.83 7.87
N VAL A 342 3.50 -36.66 8.50
CA VAL A 342 3.95 -35.38 7.94
C VAL A 342 5.44 -35.43 7.58
N ARG A 343 6.33 -35.83 8.50
CA ARG A 343 7.77 -35.97 8.22
C ARG A 343 8.11 -36.97 7.11
N ARG A 344 7.28 -37.99 6.87
CA ARG A 344 7.43 -38.93 5.73
C ARG A 344 7.02 -38.23 4.43
N LEU A 345 5.91 -37.50 4.42
CA LEU A 345 5.43 -36.74 3.27
C LEU A 345 6.37 -35.59 2.89
N GLU A 346 6.90 -34.84 3.86
CA GLU A 346 7.89 -33.78 3.62
C GLU A 346 9.14 -34.31 2.90
N ARG A 347 9.68 -35.44 3.36
CA ARG A 347 10.82 -36.11 2.69
C ARG A 347 10.48 -36.58 1.28
N LEU A 348 9.28 -37.11 1.04
CA LEU A 348 8.82 -37.48 -0.30
C LEU A 348 8.68 -36.25 -1.21
N VAL A 349 8.10 -35.15 -0.71
CA VAL A 349 8.00 -33.88 -1.43
C VAL A 349 9.38 -33.32 -1.75
N GLU A 350 10.35 -33.40 -0.83
CA GLU A 350 11.72 -32.95 -1.09
C GLU A 350 12.42 -33.81 -2.15
N VAL A 351 12.24 -35.14 -2.12
CA VAL A 351 12.75 -36.06 -3.16
C VAL A 351 12.09 -35.78 -4.51
N LEU A 352 10.78 -35.52 -4.56
CA LEU A 352 10.06 -35.17 -5.78
C LEU A 352 10.52 -33.80 -6.32
N ARG A 353 10.66 -32.78 -5.47
CA ARG A 353 11.24 -31.47 -5.84
C ARG A 353 12.64 -31.62 -6.42
N LYS A 354 13.51 -32.45 -5.82
CA LYS A 354 14.85 -32.75 -6.36
C LYS A 354 14.77 -33.45 -7.73
N LYS A 355 13.93 -34.48 -7.89
CA LYS A 355 13.77 -35.23 -9.15
C LYS A 355 13.19 -34.38 -10.29
N VAL A 356 12.20 -33.52 -10.00
CA VAL A 356 11.57 -32.63 -10.98
C VAL A 356 12.48 -31.43 -11.29
N GLY A 357 13.08 -30.81 -10.26
CA GLY A 357 13.90 -29.60 -10.41
C GLY A 357 15.29 -29.82 -11.02
N THR A 358 15.83 -31.04 -11.01
CA THR A 358 17.15 -31.35 -11.63
C THR A 358 17.06 -31.87 -13.06
N GLY A 359 15.87 -31.86 -13.70
CA GLY A 359 15.71 -32.25 -15.10
C GLY A 359 16.03 -33.73 -15.40
N SER A 360 16.25 -34.56 -14.37
CA SER A 360 16.62 -35.98 -14.51
C SER A 360 15.43 -36.89 -14.85
N LEU A 361 14.56 -36.43 -15.77
CA LEU A 361 13.74 -37.32 -16.58
C LEU A 361 14.67 -37.97 -17.61
N ARG A 362 15.48 -38.93 -17.15
CA ARG A 362 16.24 -39.81 -18.04
C ARG A 362 15.23 -40.66 -18.79
N ALA A 363 14.85 -40.23 -19.99
CA ALA A 363 14.01 -40.99 -20.89
C ALA A 363 14.62 -42.38 -21.06
N VAL A 364 13.88 -43.40 -20.63
CA VAL A 364 14.17 -44.78 -20.97
C VAL A 364 13.61 -44.97 -22.37
N VAL A 365 14.53 -45.01 -23.33
CA VAL A 365 14.30 -45.49 -24.69
C VAL A 365 14.38 -47.02 -24.68
#